data_AF-A0A6N6SW50-F1
#
_entry.id   AF-A0A6N6SW50-F1
#
_cell.length_a   1.000
_cell.length_b   1.000
_cell.length_c   1.000
_cell.angle_alpha   90.00
_cell.angle_beta   90.00
_cell.angle_gamma   90.00
#
_symmetry.space_group_name_H-M   'P 1'
#
loop_
_entity.id
_entity.type
_entity.pdbx_description
1 polymer ?
#
loop_
_entity_poly.entity_id
_entity_poly.type
_entity_poly.pdbx_seq_one_letter_code
_entity_poly.pdbx_strand_id
1 'polypeptide(L)'
;MWLGVSLLDFGRDSADLNRGNCYFGGKSADEIGRLMSLYDKIFRKPAPIRDLAALADFIDQQAAFLVQKGIYEYSRARAGHYAKVLFREQTFLEAVEQSRWRAYPLGLAMIGELVEGVLRPHALDEPQRSANSLAVIVLSVFDRYPLPTGLEEGMWRGARNELALRLDRIGLHPAKPAMDIPEPLAKTYFDLMPIHKSLRGSDFPTIKSYLRVTLCNIHDELTQRMDAEAVSDLLRRHTGQP
;
A
#
# COMPACT_ATOMS: atom_id res chain seq x y z
N MET A 1 8.59 -15.92 1.57
CA MET A 1 9.67 -15.73 2.57
C MET A 1 10.21 -14.31 2.39
N TRP A 2 9.55 -13.31 2.98
CA TRP A 2 10.04 -11.93 2.98
C TRP A 2 11.23 -11.86 3.94
N LEU A 3 12.44 -11.81 3.37
CA LEU A 3 13.67 -11.52 4.10
C LEU A 3 13.56 -10.12 4.68
N GLY A 4 13.81 -10.00 5.99
CA GLY A 4 13.64 -8.79 6.77
C GLY A 4 14.36 -7.58 6.19
N VAL A 5 13.58 -6.68 5.61
CA VAL A 5 13.94 -5.25 5.62
C VAL A 5 13.65 -4.80 7.05
N SER A 6 14.73 -4.69 7.83
CA SER A 6 14.69 -4.29 9.23
C SER A 6 14.07 -2.90 9.34
N LEU A 7 13.23 -2.70 10.37
CA LEU A 7 12.60 -1.44 10.79
C LEU A 7 13.59 -0.27 10.98
N LEU A 8 14.90 -0.55 10.95
CA LEU A 8 16.01 0.38 11.15
C LEU A 8 16.54 1.01 9.85
N ASP A 9 16.29 0.43 8.67
CA ASP A 9 16.93 0.90 7.43
C ASP A 9 16.22 2.13 6.83
N PHE A 10 14.92 2.33 7.09
CA PHE A 10 14.21 3.53 6.62
C PHE A 10 14.52 4.79 7.46
N GLY A 11 15.14 4.62 8.63
CA GLY A 11 15.46 5.69 9.58
C GLY A 11 16.86 6.29 9.44
N ARG A 12 17.73 5.73 8.60
CA ARG A 12 19.15 6.15 8.49
C ARG A 12 19.45 7.17 7.39
N ASP A 13 18.61 7.28 6.36
CA ASP A 13 18.97 8.04 5.15
C ASP A 13 18.37 9.46 5.05
N SER A 14 17.70 9.98 6.08
CA SER A 14 17.13 11.34 6.05
C SER A 14 17.95 12.42 6.78
N ALA A 15 19.20 12.12 7.15
CA ALA A 15 20.03 13.04 7.96
C ALA A 15 20.98 13.94 7.16
N ASP A 16 21.21 13.71 5.86
CA ASP A 16 22.27 14.41 5.13
C ASP A 16 21.78 15.07 3.84
N LEU A 17 21.12 16.23 3.99
CA LEU A 17 20.96 17.20 2.91
C LEU A 17 21.11 18.63 3.45
N ASN A 18 22.27 18.98 4.02
CA ASN A 18 22.81 20.33 3.84
C ASN A 18 24.30 20.45 4.22
N ARG A 19 25.11 20.79 3.20
CA ARG A 19 26.48 21.35 3.20
C ARG A 19 27.66 20.48 3.64
N GLY A 20 28.61 20.35 2.71
CA GLY A 20 30.04 20.60 2.99
C GLY A 20 30.94 19.37 3.08
N ASN A 21 31.55 19.06 1.93
CA ASN A 21 32.75 18.25 1.69
C ASN A 21 33.76 18.14 2.87
N CYS A 22 34.22 16.91 3.18
CA CYS A 22 35.63 16.45 3.21
C CYS A 22 35.88 15.28 4.21
N TYR A 23 36.04 14.07 3.64
CA TYR A 23 37.02 13.00 3.93
C TYR A 23 37.20 12.43 5.38
N PHE A 24 37.57 11.18 5.67
CA PHE A 24 38.16 10.04 4.96
C PHE A 24 37.88 8.79 5.81
N GLY A 25 37.65 7.62 5.19
CA GLY A 25 37.63 6.33 5.88
C GLY A 25 37.34 5.23 4.88
N GLY A 26 38.39 4.55 4.40
CA GLY A 26 38.36 3.62 3.27
C GLY A 26 37.28 2.55 3.39
N LYS A 27 36.43 2.45 2.35
CA LYS A 27 35.43 1.40 2.21
C LYS A 27 35.92 0.33 1.23
N SER A 28 35.74 -0.93 1.60
CA SER A 28 36.10 -2.12 0.83
C SER A 28 35.45 -2.12 -0.56
N ALA A 29 36.10 -2.73 -1.55
CA ALA A 29 35.56 -2.94 -2.90
C ALA A 29 34.18 -3.64 -2.91
N ASP A 30 33.86 -4.38 -1.85
CA ASP A 30 32.57 -5.06 -1.65
C ASP A 30 31.40 -4.11 -1.34
N GLU A 31 31.69 -2.94 -0.74
CA GLU A 31 30.70 -1.92 -0.39
C GLU A 31 30.36 -1.05 -1.62
N ILE A 32 31.33 -0.84 -2.51
CA ILE A 32 31.15 -0.16 -3.80
C ILE A 32 30.24 -1.01 -4.72
N GLY A 33 30.39 -2.34 -4.72
CA GLY A 33 29.52 -3.25 -5.46
C GLY A 33 28.05 -3.22 -4.97
N ARG A 34 27.81 -3.07 -3.67
CA ARG A 34 26.46 -2.93 -3.11
C ARG A 34 25.84 -1.57 -3.39
N LEU A 35 26.64 -0.49 -3.35
CA LEU A 35 26.18 0.84 -3.72
C LEU A 35 25.76 0.86 -5.20
N MET A 36 26.58 0.29 -6.10
CA MET A 36 26.23 0.20 -7.53
C MET A 36 24.99 -0.65 -7.78
N SER A 37 24.75 -1.72 -7.01
CA SER A 37 23.54 -2.55 -7.09
C SER A 37 22.26 -1.84 -6.59
N LEU A 38 22.37 -0.95 -5.60
CA LEU A 38 21.26 -0.08 -5.18
C LEU A 38 20.96 1.01 -6.21
N TYR A 39 22.00 1.63 -6.79
CA TYR A 39 21.83 2.60 -7.88
C TYR A 39 21.21 1.96 -9.13
N ASP A 40 21.61 0.75 -9.52
CA ASP A 40 20.99 0.00 -10.63
C ASP A 40 19.52 -0.36 -10.37
N LYS A 41 19.11 -0.55 -9.10
CA LYS A 41 17.71 -0.77 -8.73
C LYS A 41 16.88 0.51 -8.73
N ILE A 42 17.49 1.67 -8.46
CA ILE A 42 16.83 2.98 -8.48
C ILE A 42 16.68 3.51 -9.91
N PHE A 43 17.59 3.14 -10.83
CA PHE A 43 17.56 3.56 -12.24
C PHE A 43 16.99 2.52 -13.23
N ARG A 44 16.63 1.31 -12.77
CA ARG A 44 15.84 0.38 -13.58
C ARG A 44 14.38 0.81 -13.59
N LYS A 45 13.84 1.05 -14.79
CA LYS A 45 12.39 1.14 -14.99
C LYS A 45 11.75 -0.08 -14.32
N PRO A 46 10.79 0.10 -13.40
CA PRO A 46 10.08 -1.01 -12.78
C PRO A 46 9.53 -1.95 -13.86
N ALA A 47 9.59 -3.25 -13.62
CA ALA A 47 9.12 -4.23 -14.60
C ALA A 47 7.64 -3.95 -14.96
N PRO A 48 7.27 -4.07 -16.25
CA PRO A 48 5.90 -3.84 -16.69
C PRO A 48 4.96 -4.89 -16.09
N ILE A 49 3.71 -4.50 -15.84
CA ILE A 49 2.68 -5.38 -15.29
C ILE A 49 1.94 -5.99 -16.48
N ARG A 50 2.26 -7.25 -16.81
CA ARG A 50 1.74 -7.97 -17.98
C ARG A 50 1.03 -9.27 -17.64
N ASP A 51 1.12 -9.71 -16.40
CA ASP A 51 0.53 -10.95 -15.93
C ASP A 51 -0.17 -10.75 -14.56
N LEU A 52 -1.00 -11.72 -14.19
CA LEU A 52 -1.82 -11.64 -12.98
C LEU A 52 -0.98 -11.73 -11.69
N ALA A 53 0.20 -12.35 -11.73
CA ALA A 53 1.09 -12.43 -10.58
C ALA A 53 1.76 -11.07 -10.31
N ALA A 54 2.26 -10.42 -11.37
CA ALA A 54 2.79 -9.06 -11.31
C ALA A 54 1.72 -8.05 -10.86
N LEU A 55 0.47 -8.22 -11.30
CA LEU A 55 -0.65 -7.40 -10.84
C LEU A 55 -0.92 -7.62 -9.34
N ALA A 56 -0.98 -8.88 -8.89
CA ALA A 56 -1.17 -9.22 -7.48
C ALA A 56 -0.06 -8.64 -6.60
N ASP A 57 1.20 -8.71 -7.04
CA ASP A 57 2.34 -8.15 -6.33
C ASP A 57 2.33 -6.63 -6.29
N PHE A 58 1.88 -5.97 -7.37
CA PHE A 58 1.65 -4.53 -7.39
C PHE A 58 0.56 -4.13 -6.39
N ILE A 59 -0.58 -4.82 -6.40
CA ILE A 59 -1.71 -4.57 -5.47
C ILE A 59 -1.23 -4.69 -4.02
N ASP A 60 -0.51 -5.77 -3.70
CA ASP A 60 0.04 -6.03 -2.37
C ASP A 60 0.97 -4.89 -1.91
N GLN A 61 1.99 -4.59 -2.72
CA GLN A 61 3.00 -3.58 -2.39
C GLN A 61 2.38 -2.19 -2.22
N GLN A 62 1.47 -1.79 -3.11
CA GLN A 62 0.85 -0.47 -3.06
C GLN A 62 -0.16 -0.35 -1.92
N ALA A 63 -0.93 -1.41 -1.63
CA ALA A 63 -1.83 -1.43 -0.48
C ALA A 63 -1.05 -1.31 0.83
N ALA A 64 0.04 -2.07 0.97
CA ALA A 64 0.95 -2.00 2.10
C ALA A 64 1.59 -0.61 2.23
N PHE A 65 2.15 -0.07 1.15
CA PHE A 65 2.79 1.25 1.12
C PHE A 65 1.83 2.37 1.54
N LEU A 66 0.63 2.42 0.93
CA LEU A 66 -0.38 3.44 1.17
C LEU A 66 -0.77 3.53 2.65
N VAL A 67 -1.00 2.39 3.30
CA VAL A 67 -1.46 2.40 4.70
C VAL A 67 -0.30 2.56 5.69
N GLN A 68 0.85 1.96 5.40
CA GLN A 68 1.99 2.00 6.31
C GLN A 68 2.60 3.39 6.35
N LYS A 69 2.91 3.95 5.18
CA LYS A 69 3.57 5.24 5.08
C LYS A 69 2.72 6.33 5.76
N GLY A 70 1.41 6.34 5.52
CA GLY A 70 0.50 7.29 6.15
C GLY A 70 0.47 7.18 7.68
N ILE A 71 0.40 5.96 8.23
CA ILE A 71 0.44 5.73 9.69
C ILE A 71 1.76 6.22 10.30
N TYR A 72 2.90 5.88 9.69
CA TYR A 72 4.23 6.26 10.17
C TYR A 72 4.45 7.78 10.09
N GLU A 73 4.19 8.38 8.93
CA GLU A 73 4.41 9.81 8.70
C GLU A 73 3.50 10.66 9.58
N TYR A 74 2.22 10.26 9.72
CA TYR A 74 1.30 10.93 10.63
C TYR A 74 1.79 10.88 12.07
N SER A 75 2.14 9.68 12.57
CA SER A 75 2.57 9.52 13.95
C SER A 75 3.86 10.28 14.24
N ARG A 76 4.80 10.28 13.29
CA ARG A 76 6.03 11.09 13.36
C ARG A 76 5.73 12.58 13.40
N ALA A 77 4.84 13.07 12.53
CA ALA A 77 4.45 14.47 12.50
C ALA A 77 3.78 14.91 13.81
N ARG A 78 2.91 14.06 14.39
CA ARG A 78 2.23 14.34 15.67
C ARG A 78 3.16 14.30 16.87
N ALA A 79 4.13 13.39 16.88
CA ALA A 79 5.10 13.30 17.96
C ALA A 79 6.12 14.45 17.95
N GLY A 80 6.32 15.09 16.78
CA GLY A 80 7.21 16.24 16.62
C GLY A 80 8.61 15.95 17.15
N HIS A 81 9.08 16.78 18.08
CA HIS A 81 10.40 16.62 18.70
C HIS A 81 10.57 15.26 19.43
N TYR A 82 9.49 14.69 19.94
CA TYR A 82 9.50 13.42 20.68
C TYR A 82 9.41 12.18 19.79
N ALA A 83 9.35 12.32 18.46
CA ALA A 83 9.21 11.18 17.56
C ALA A 83 10.27 10.09 17.82
N LYS A 84 11.54 10.47 17.99
CA LYS A 84 12.62 9.48 18.25
C LYS A 84 12.42 8.69 19.55
N VAL A 85 11.81 9.30 20.56
CA VAL A 85 11.51 8.64 21.83
C VAL A 85 10.29 7.73 21.65
N LEU A 86 9.21 8.26 21.07
CA LEU A 86 7.97 7.51 20.84
C LEU A 86 8.21 6.22 20.03
N PHE A 87 9.02 6.29 18.97
CA PHE A 87 9.33 5.13 18.13
C PHE A 87 10.32 4.13 18.78
N ARG A 88 10.78 4.38 20.01
CA ARG A 88 11.50 3.38 20.83
C ARG A 88 10.60 2.71 21.86
N GLU A 89 9.41 3.24 22.10
CA GLU A 89 8.46 2.66 23.04
C GLU A 89 7.81 1.42 22.44
N GLN A 90 8.02 0.27 23.08
CA GLN A 90 7.53 -1.03 22.60
C GLN A 90 6.00 -1.06 22.45
N THR A 91 5.29 -0.44 23.39
CA THR A 91 3.82 -0.34 23.36
C THR A 91 3.31 0.48 22.17
N PHE A 92 4.06 1.51 21.75
CA PHE A 92 3.72 2.28 20.57
C PHE A 92 4.01 1.49 19.28
N LEU A 93 5.13 0.78 19.22
CA LEU A 93 5.45 -0.10 18.09
C LEU A 93 4.39 -1.20 17.90
N GLU A 94 3.91 -1.80 18.99
CA GLU A 94 2.80 -2.77 18.96
C GLU A 94 1.50 -2.13 18.46
N ALA A 95 1.20 -0.91 18.89
CA ALA A 95 0.03 -0.17 18.40
C ALA A 95 0.14 0.16 16.90
N VAL A 96 1.32 0.54 16.41
CA VAL A 96 1.59 0.76 14.97
C VAL A 96 1.38 -0.52 14.19
N GLU A 97 1.91 -1.65 14.68
CA GLU A 97 1.76 -2.96 14.04
C GLU A 97 0.29 -3.37 13.94
N GLN A 98 -0.48 -3.22 15.03
CA GLN A 98 -1.92 -3.48 14.99
C GLN A 98 -2.65 -2.56 14.01
N SER A 99 -2.29 -1.28 13.99
CA SER A 99 -2.91 -0.28 13.10
C SER A 99 -2.65 -0.61 11.64
N ARG A 100 -1.41 -1.00 11.31
CA ARG A 100 -0.98 -1.42 9.98
C ARG A 100 -1.79 -2.60 9.46
N TRP A 101 -1.92 -3.66 10.26
CA TRP A 101 -2.67 -4.84 9.86
C TRP A 101 -4.17 -4.58 9.74
N ARG A 102 -4.75 -3.78 10.64
CA ARG A 102 -6.16 -3.39 10.55
C ARG A 102 -6.45 -2.49 9.35
N ALA A 103 -5.48 -1.68 8.94
CA ALA A 103 -5.61 -0.78 7.80
C ALA A 103 -5.37 -1.48 6.46
N TYR A 104 -4.56 -2.54 6.43
CA TYR A 104 -4.19 -3.26 5.20
C TYR A 104 -5.38 -3.65 4.29
N PRO A 105 -6.48 -4.27 4.79
CA PRO A 105 -7.66 -4.53 3.95
C PRO A 105 -8.35 -3.27 3.42
N LEU A 106 -8.22 -2.11 4.08
CA LEU A 106 -8.69 -0.83 3.51
C LEU A 106 -7.79 -0.41 2.34
N GLY A 107 -6.49 -0.61 2.46
CA GLY A 107 -5.52 -0.44 1.38
C GLY A 107 -5.89 -1.30 0.17
N LEU A 108 -6.12 -2.59 0.38
CA LEU A 108 -6.52 -3.52 -0.69
C LEU A 108 -7.83 -3.10 -1.37
N ALA A 109 -8.81 -2.63 -0.61
CA ALA A 109 -10.06 -2.12 -1.18
C ALA A 109 -9.80 -0.89 -2.08
N MET A 110 -9.01 0.08 -1.61
CA MET A 110 -8.68 1.28 -2.39
C MET A 110 -7.89 0.95 -3.66
N ILE A 111 -6.88 0.08 -3.56
CA ILE A 111 -6.06 -0.29 -4.71
C ILE A 111 -6.84 -1.19 -5.68
N GLY A 112 -7.67 -2.10 -5.18
CA GLY A 112 -8.54 -2.93 -6.02
C GLY A 112 -9.51 -2.09 -6.84
N GLU A 113 -10.14 -1.09 -6.23
CA GLU A 113 -11.03 -0.15 -6.94
C GLU A 113 -10.28 0.72 -7.96
N LEU A 114 -9.05 1.14 -7.62
CA LEU A 114 -8.19 1.89 -8.54
C LEU A 114 -7.82 1.06 -9.77
N VAL A 115 -7.41 -0.20 -9.56
CA VAL A 115 -7.05 -1.12 -10.64
C VAL A 115 -8.26 -1.42 -11.53
N GLU A 116 -9.43 -1.64 -10.94
CA GLU A 116 -10.66 -1.84 -11.69
C GLU A 116 -10.97 -0.64 -12.59
N GLY A 117 -10.86 0.58 -12.05
CA GLY A 117 -11.11 1.80 -12.82
C GLY A 117 -10.21 1.95 -14.04
N VAL A 118 -8.94 1.54 -13.94
CA VAL A 118 -7.98 1.57 -15.06
C VAL A 118 -8.26 0.46 -16.09
N LEU A 119 -8.69 -0.73 -15.64
CA LEU A 119 -8.96 -1.86 -16.53
C LEU A 119 -10.34 -1.79 -17.21
N ARG A 120 -11.30 -1.08 -16.62
CA ARG A 120 -12.68 -1.02 -17.10
C ARG A 120 -12.83 -0.64 -18.58
N PRO A 121 -12.10 0.36 -19.12
CA PRO A 121 -12.17 0.68 -20.56
C PRO A 121 -11.70 -0.44 -21.48
N HIS A 122 -10.91 -1.40 -20.97
CA HIS A 122 -10.39 -2.55 -21.70
C HIS A 122 -11.24 -3.82 -21.49
N ALA A 123 -12.33 -3.75 -20.74
CA ALA A 123 -13.20 -4.87 -20.38
C ALA A 123 -14.62 -4.74 -20.98
N LEU A 124 -14.76 -4.05 -22.12
CA LEU A 124 -16.06 -3.62 -22.69
C LEU A 124 -17.07 -4.76 -22.92
N ASP A 125 -16.59 -5.96 -23.27
CA ASP A 125 -17.47 -7.09 -23.58
C ASP A 125 -18.03 -7.78 -22.33
N GLU A 126 -17.27 -7.82 -21.23
CA GLU A 126 -17.65 -8.54 -20.00
C GLU A 126 -17.13 -7.83 -18.73
N PRO A 127 -17.56 -6.57 -18.47
CA PRO A 127 -16.99 -5.74 -17.41
C PRO A 127 -17.17 -6.36 -16.01
N GLN A 128 -18.33 -6.98 -15.75
CA GLN A 128 -18.59 -7.63 -14.48
C GLN A 128 -17.73 -8.90 -14.28
N ARG A 129 -17.45 -9.66 -15.35
CA ARG A 129 -16.57 -10.83 -15.24
C ARG A 129 -15.16 -10.37 -14.86
N SER A 130 -14.63 -9.35 -15.55
CA SER A 130 -13.31 -8.81 -15.23
C SER A 130 -13.22 -8.28 -13.80
N ALA A 131 -14.25 -7.58 -13.32
CA ALA A 131 -14.32 -7.12 -11.93
C ALA A 131 -14.33 -8.29 -10.93
N ASN A 132 -15.08 -9.36 -11.19
CA ASN A 132 -15.11 -10.55 -10.35
C ASN A 132 -13.74 -11.27 -10.35
N SER A 133 -13.09 -11.41 -11.50
CA SER A 133 -11.73 -11.99 -11.59
C SER A 133 -10.70 -11.17 -10.81
N LEU A 134 -10.80 -9.84 -10.86
CA LEU A 134 -9.96 -8.95 -10.06
C LEU A 134 -10.23 -9.11 -8.55
N ALA A 135 -11.50 -9.25 -8.15
CA ALA A 135 -11.86 -9.50 -6.75
C ALA A 135 -11.19 -10.77 -6.20
N VAL A 136 -11.18 -11.86 -6.98
CA VAL A 136 -10.48 -13.11 -6.63
C VAL A 136 -8.99 -12.86 -6.41
N ILE A 137 -8.34 -12.08 -7.29
CA ILE A 137 -6.92 -11.74 -7.14
C ILE A 137 -6.67 -10.92 -5.86
N VAL A 138 -7.46 -9.88 -5.60
CA VAL A 138 -7.29 -9.04 -4.40
C VAL A 138 -7.50 -9.86 -3.13
N LEU A 139 -8.49 -10.77 -3.10
CA LEU A 139 -8.70 -11.67 -1.97
C LEU A 139 -7.56 -12.67 -1.82
N SER A 140 -7.03 -13.20 -2.92
CA SER A 140 -5.85 -14.09 -2.87
C SER A 140 -4.64 -13.38 -2.28
N VAL A 141 -4.48 -12.07 -2.51
CA VAL A 141 -3.41 -11.25 -1.92
C VAL A 141 -3.62 -11.11 -0.41
N PHE A 142 -4.85 -10.85 0.04
CA PHE A 142 -5.17 -10.86 1.47
C PHE A 142 -4.81 -12.21 2.12
N ASP A 143 -5.16 -13.31 1.45
CA ASP A 143 -4.99 -14.68 1.94
C ASP A 143 -3.52 -15.16 1.93
N ARG A 144 -2.58 -14.38 1.35
CA ARG A 144 -1.14 -14.63 1.49
C ARG A 144 -0.67 -14.52 2.94
N TYR A 145 -1.39 -13.78 3.76
CA TYR A 145 -1.01 -13.48 5.12
C TYR A 145 -1.78 -14.35 6.12
N PRO A 146 -1.08 -15.07 7.03
CA PRO A 146 -1.75 -15.70 8.15
C PRO A 146 -2.35 -14.64 9.07
N LEU A 147 -3.17 -15.08 10.03
CA LEU A 147 -3.66 -14.21 11.11
C LEU A 147 -2.48 -13.43 11.73
N PRO A 148 -2.46 -12.09 11.66
CA PRO A 148 -1.33 -11.35 12.19
C PRO A 148 -1.30 -11.41 13.72
N THR A 149 -0.09 -11.48 14.29
CA THR A 149 0.11 -11.56 15.73
C THR A 149 -0.56 -10.39 16.45
N GLY A 150 -1.33 -10.70 17.51
CA GLY A 150 -2.02 -9.70 18.33
C GLY A 150 -3.35 -9.20 17.76
N LEU A 151 -3.78 -9.68 16.59
CA LEU A 151 -5.15 -9.48 16.10
C LEU A 151 -6.04 -10.66 16.47
N GLU A 152 -7.30 -10.36 16.73
CA GLU A 152 -8.33 -11.37 16.94
C GLU A 152 -8.75 -12.02 15.62
N GLU A 153 -8.92 -13.35 15.61
CA GLU A 153 -9.32 -14.11 14.42
C GLU A 153 -10.65 -13.59 13.84
N GLY A 154 -11.64 -13.30 14.69
CA GLY A 154 -12.93 -12.75 14.26
C GLY A 154 -12.81 -11.41 13.56
N MET A 155 -11.88 -10.55 14.02
CA MET A 155 -11.60 -9.26 13.38
C MET A 155 -10.95 -9.44 12.01
N TRP A 156 -9.98 -10.34 11.89
CA TRP A 156 -9.29 -10.60 10.62
C TRP A 156 -10.24 -11.22 9.57
N ARG A 157 -11.04 -12.21 9.99
CA ARG A 157 -12.08 -12.82 9.15
C ARG A 157 -13.15 -11.79 8.75
N GLY A 158 -13.58 -10.95 9.69
CA GLY A 158 -14.53 -9.87 9.41
C GLY A 158 -13.98 -8.87 8.39
N ALA A 159 -12.69 -8.51 8.49
CA ALA A 159 -12.05 -7.63 7.53
C ALA A 159 -11.95 -8.26 6.13
N ARG A 160 -11.67 -9.56 6.03
CA ARG A 160 -11.71 -10.30 4.76
C ARG A 160 -13.11 -10.29 4.13
N ASN A 161 -14.14 -10.54 4.93
CA ASN A 161 -15.53 -10.56 4.46
C ASN A 161 -15.99 -9.17 3.98
N GLU A 162 -15.65 -8.13 4.74
CA GLU A 162 -15.95 -6.75 4.34
C GLU A 162 -15.20 -6.34 3.07
N LEU A 163 -13.94 -6.79 2.89
CA LEU A 163 -13.20 -6.60 1.66
C LEU A 163 -13.92 -7.28 0.47
N ALA A 164 -14.34 -8.55 0.61
CA ALA A 164 -15.08 -9.26 -0.41
C ALA A 164 -16.37 -8.53 -0.81
N LEU A 165 -17.18 -8.11 0.18
CA LEU A 165 -18.42 -7.37 -0.05
C LEU A 165 -18.21 -6.05 -0.80
N ARG A 166 -17.06 -5.38 -0.59
CA ARG A 166 -16.72 -4.16 -1.33
C ARG A 166 -16.32 -4.48 -2.76
N LEU A 167 -15.46 -5.49 -2.95
CA LEU A 167 -14.99 -5.90 -4.26
C LEU A 167 -16.15 -6.34 -5.17
N ASP A 168 -17.13 -7.07 -4.62
CA ASP A 168 -18.36 -7.47 -5.34
C ASP A 168 -19.15 -6.27 -5.89
N ARG A 169 -19.01 -5.09 -5.28
CA ARG A 169 -19.75 -3.87 -5.63
C ARG A 169 -19.02 -2.95 -6.60
N ILE A 170 -17.72 -3.13 -6.83
CA ILE A 170 -16.90 -2.18 -7.62
C ILE A 170 -17.43 -2.04 -9.05
N GLY A 171 -17.86 -3.15 -9.67
CA GLY A 171 -18.44 -3.17 -11.01
C GLY A 171 -19.86 -2.58 -11.11
N LEU A 172 -20.54 -2.33 -9.99
CA LEU A 172 -21.94 -1.90 -9.95
C LEU A 172 -22.13 -0.38 -10.00
N HIS A 173 -21.05 0.39 -9.87
CA HIS A 173 -21.07 1.85 -9.98
C HIS A 173 -20.08 2.32 -11.04
N PRO A 174 -20.22 3.55 -11.59
CA PRO A 174 -19.21 4.13 -12.48
C PRO A 174 -17.80 4.14 -11.84
N ALA A 175 -16.77 3.99 -12.66
CA ALA A 175 -15.38 4.06 -12.19
C ALA A 175 -15.15 5.41 -11.51
N LYS A 176 -14.62 5.38 -10.30
CA LYS A 176 -14.30 6.59 -9.56
C LYS A 176 -12.95 7.13 -10.01
N PRO A 177 -12.77 8.46 -10.09
CA PRO A 177 -11.43 9.01 -10.21
C PRO A 177 -10.60 8.65 -8.97
N ALA A 178 -9.29 8.44 -9.14
CA ALA A 178 -8.40 7.98 -8.07
C ALA A 178 -8.49 8.83 -6.78
N MET A 179 -8.70 10.14 -6.93
CA MET A 179 -8.86 11.09 -5.82
C MET A 179 -10.14 10.92 -5.00
N ASP A 180 -11.17 10.22 -5.49
CA ASP A 180 -12.45 10.06 -4.79
C ASP A 180 -12.59 8.66 -4.15
N ILE A 181 -11.74 7.70 -4.55
CA ILE A 181 -11.69 6.35 -3.98
C ILE A 181 -11.54 6.34 -2.45
N PRO A 182 -10.72 7.21 -1.80
CA PRO A 182 -10.56 7.18 -0.35
C PRO A 182 -11.81 7.63 0.41
N GLU A 183 -12.72 8.37 -0.21
CA GLU A 183 -13.82 9.08 0.48
C GLU A 183 -14.61 8.19 1.47
N PRO A 184 -15.10 6.99 1.09
CA PRO A 184 -15.84 6.12 2.02
C PRO A 184 -14.96 5.47 3.10
N LEU A 185 -13.64 5.42 2.92
CA LEU A 185 -12.72 4.64 3.78
C LEU A 185 -11.84 5.53 4.66
N ALA A 186 -11.68 6.81 4.31
CA ALA A 186 -10.74 7.73 4.95
C ALA A 186 -11.00 7.87 6.45
N LYS A 187 -12.27 7.91 6.88
CA LYS A 187 -12.62 8.04 8.29
C LYS A 187 -12.24 6.79 9.08
N THR A 188 -12.57 5.61 8.55
CA THR A 188 -12.20 4.32 9.15
C THR A 188 -10.67 4.20 9.25
N TYR A 189 -9.95 4.56 8.19
CA TYR A 189 -8.49 4.58 8.20
C TYR A 189 -7.92 5.56 9.24
N PHE A 190 -8.44 6.78 9.32
CA PHE A 190 -8.03 7.76 10.34
C PHE A 190 -8.28 7.28 11.77
N ASP A 191 -9.36 6.52 11.98
CA ASP A 191 -9.69 5.99 13.29
C ASP A 191 -8.69 4.95 13.79
N LEU A 192 -7.98 4.29 12.87
CA LEU A 192 -6.92 3.32 13.16
C LEU A 192 -5.57 3.96 13.53
N MET A 193 -5.41 5.28 13.47
CA MET A 193 -4.11 5.90 13.78
C MET A 193 -3.64 5.56 15.21
N PRO A 194 -2.37 5.17 15.44
CA PRO A 194 -1.86 4.74 16.75
C PRO A 194 -1.57 5.92 17.70
N ILE A 195 -2.37 6.97 17.62
CA ILE A 195 -2.31 8.17 18.46
C ILE A 195 -3.64 8.29 19.20
N HIS A 196 -3.63 8.65 20.49
CA HIS A 196 -4.85 8.81 21.27
C HIS A 196 -5.77 9.89 20.67
N LYS A 197 -7.09 9.68 20.70
CA LYS A 197 -8.09 10.56 20.04
C LYS A 197 -7.99 12.03 20.48
N SER A 198 -7.66 12.29 21.75
CA SER A 198 -7.47 13.66 22.26
C SER A 198 -6.29 14.41 21.60
N LEU A 199 -5.34 13.68 21.01
CA LEU A 199 -4.14 14.24 20.37
C LEU A 199 -4.27 14.33 18.85
N ARG A 200 -5.37 13.84 18.26
CA ARG A 200 -5.61 13.79 16.81
C ARG A 200 -6.11 15.10 16.19
N GLY A 201 -6.49 16.08 17.02
CA GLY A 201 -6.93 17.41 16.56
C GLY A 201 -7.97 17.36 15.43
N SER A 202 -7.90 18.34 14.52
CA SER A 202 -8.66 18.32 13.26
C SER A 202 -7.80 17.81 12.09
N ASP A 203 -7.01 16.75 12.30
CA ASP A 203 -6.06 16.27 11.28
C ASP A 203 -6.69 15.36 10.22
N PHE A 204 -7.98 15.06 10.34
CA PHE A 204 -8.70 14.23 9.37
C PHE A 204 -8.57 14.75 7.92
N PRO A 205 -8.72 16.06 7.62
CA PRO A 205 -8.51 16.58 6.27
C PRO A 205 -7.09 16.35 5.75
N THR A 206 -6.06 16.40 6.61
CA THR A 206 -4.67 16.13 6.23
C THR A 206 -4.49 14.68 5.79
N ILE A 207 -5.01 13.74 6.57
CA ILE A 207 -4.95 12.30 6.24
C ILE A 207 -5.77 11.99 4.98
N LYS A 208 -6.94 12.60 4.85
CA LYS A 208 -7.74 12.50 3.63
C LYS A 208 -6.97 12.99 2.41
N SER A 209 -6.35 14.17 2.49
CA SER A 209 -5.52 14.71 1.40
C SER A 209 -4.33 13.81 1.07
N TYR A 210 -3.67 13.24 2.08
CA TYR A 210 -2.59 12.26 1.89
C TYR A 210 -3.06 11.04 1.07
N LEU A 211 -4.20 10.43 1.43
CA LEU A 211 -4.73 9.27 0.70
C LEU A 211 -5.04 9.63 -0.75
N ARG A 212 -5.64 10.80 -0.98
CA ARG A 212 -6.00 11.29 -2.33
C ARG A 212 -4.78 11.45 -3.21
N VAL A 213 -3.77 12.19 -2.73
CA VAL A 213 -2.53 12.44 -3.49
C VAL A 213 -1.79 11.14 -3.74
N THR A 214 -1.71 10.26 -2.74
CA THR A 214 -1.01 8.98 -2.88
C THR A 214 -1.70 8.08 -3.91
N LEU A 215 -3.02 7.99 -3.90
CA LEU A 215 -3.74 7.22 -4.92
C LEU A 215 -3.60 7.79 -6.33
N CYS A 216 -3.57 9.11 -6.51
CA CYS A 216 -3.26 9.70 -7.82
C CYS A 216 -1.86 9.27 -8.30
N ASN A 217 -0.85 9.31 -7.43
CA ASN A 217 0.50 8.88 -7.78
C ASN A 217 0.55 7.39 -8.14
N ILE A 218 -0.17 6.54 -7.40
CA ILE A 218 -0.26 5.10 -7.68
C ILE A 218 -1.00 4.84 -8.99
N HIS A 219 -2.05 5.60 -9.29
CA HIS A 219 -2.77 5.55 -10.56
C HIS A 219 -1.84 5.86 -11.73
N ASP A 220 -1.03 6.92 -11.62
CA ASP A 220 -0.09 7.32 -12.67
C ASP A 220 0.99 6.25 -12.88
N GLU A 221 1.52 5.69 -11.78
CA GLU A 221 2.46 4.58 -11.84
C GLU A 221 1.83 3.33 -12.49
N LEU A 222 0.61 2.95 -12.09
CA LEU A 222 -0.10 1.81 -12.64
C LEU A 222 -0.31 2.00 -14.15
N THR A 223 -0.83 3.15 -14.56
CA THR A 223 -1.12 3.47 -15.97
C THR A 223 0.15 3.48 -16.82
N GLN A 224 1.28 3.92 -16.26
CA GLN A 224 2.56 3.92 -16.96
C GLN A 224 3.15 2.51 -17.13
N ARG A 225 2.94 1.62 -16.15
CA ARG A 225 3.58 0.30 -16.09
C ARG A 225 2.73 -0.84 -16.66
N MET A 226 1.41 -0.70 -16.62
CA MET A 226 0.49 -1.79 -16.93
C MET A 226 0.24 -1.90 -18.43
N ASP A 227 0.35 -3.12 -18.92
CA ASP A 227 -0.21 -3.50 -20.21
C ASP A 227 -1.69 -3.86 -20.01
N ALA A 228 -2.55 -2.82 -20.02
CA ALA A 228 -3.94 -2.94 -19.62
C ALA A 228 -4.75 -3.90 -20.52
N GLU A 229 -4.41 -3.97 -21.81
CA GLU A 229 -5.02 -4.92 -22.74
C GLU A 229 -4.61 -6.35 -22.40
N ALA A 230 -3.32 -6.62 -22.23
CA ALA A 230 -2.84 -7.97 -21.88
C ALA A 230 -3.42 -8.43 -20.53
N VAL A 231 -3.45 -7.55 -19.53
CA VAL A 231 -4.00 -7.87 -18.21
C VAL A 231 -5.52 -8.09 -18.28
N SER A 232 -6.26 -7.25 -19.01
CA SER A 232 -7.71 -7.44 -19.21
C SER A 232 -8.02 -8.78 -19.90
N ASP A 233 -7.25 -9.15 -20.92
CA ASP A 233 -7.34 -10.44 -21.59
C ASP A 233 -7.14 -11.62 -20.64
N LEU A 234 -6.13 -11.52 -19.77
CA LEU A 234 -5.86 -12.53 -18.77
C LEU A 234 -6.98 -12.63 -17.73
N LEU A 235 -7.55 -11.50 -17.28
CA LEU A 235 -8.68 -11.50 -16.34
C LEU A 235 -9.93 -12.14 -16.94
N ARG A 236 -10.20 -11.92 -18.23
CA ARG A 236 -11.31 -12.58 -18.94
C ARG A 236 -11.15 -14.09 -19.00
N ARG A 237 -9.93 -14.56 -19.25
CA ARG A 237 -9.58 -15.99 -19.31
C ARG A 237 -9.42 -16.61 -17.93
N HIS A 238 -9.26 -15.81 -16.89
CA HIS A 238 -9.13 -16.28 -15.52
C HIS A 238 -10.45 -16.86 -15.04
N THR A 239 -10.61 -18.17 -15.20
CA THR A 239 -11.68 -18.94 -14.60
C THR A 239 -11.34 -19.17 -13.12
N GLY A 240 -11.42 -18.11 -12.32
CA GLY A 240 -11.29 -18.22 -10.87
C GLY A 240 -12.54 -18.89 -10.29
N GLN A 241 -12.50 -20.22 -10.11
CA GLN A 241 -13.34 -20.86 -9.10
C GLN A 241 -12.90 -20.33 -7.72
N PRO A 242 -13.84 -20.02 -6.81
CA PRO A 242 -13.53 -19.58 -5.46
C PRO A 242 -12.79 -20.65 -4.64
#